data_AF-A0A8H3UGK2-F1
#
_entry.id   AF-A0A8H3UGK2-F1
#
_cell.length_a   1.000
_cell.length_b   1.000
_cell.length_c   1.000
_cell.angle_alpha   90.00
_cell.angle_beta   90.00
_cell.angle_gamma   90.00
#
_symmetry.space_group_name_H-M   'P 1'
#
loop_
_entity.id
_entity.type
_entity.pdbx_description
1 polymer ?
#
loop_
_entity_poly.entity_id
_entity_poly.type
_entity_poly.pdbx_seq_one_letter_code
_entity_poly.pdbx_strand_id
1 'polypeptide(L)'
;MFPKKHSFAYSYLQVAVPIGFEGLCGSLISVGDVKKRGWLHVQGSDYLDRNSSKTTLEGKLSEYLQNQGVDRTDWHHAYLITAPRILGYSFNPVSFWYLYTKENCLSMMILEVNNTFDERRMYLLRSRSDEEVGSDEIHSEPTRKFKNTWAKDFHVSPFNSRKGFYSLTASDAFGDPNSPPNFDNTIVMRSSKEHAKIIARVFSDGEPVDPTTAGFWNVTWFLMKWGWVGFFTSPRILKEAFKLFFNKKLHVWLRPEVLPTSLGRMATPLEVSLEPYFMAYLHYLIDNTDADLELLYSSPTSGSTPVRFSSIEGHRTDRDMRSLEIRILSPAFFSRFVHYAHTSEAFDREGMFTDEKNRTILVSNPELLTLLLTSERDISFMKTCRTPLD
;
A
#
# COMPACT_ATOMS: atom_id res chain seq x y z
N MET A 1 -11.87 31.71 -13.34
CA MET A 1 -10.41 31.77 -13.14
C MET A 1 -9.82 30.46 -13.65
N PHE A 2 -9.04 30.48 -14.73
CA PHE A 2 -8.43 29.27 -15.30
C PHE A 2 -7.30 28.75 -14.40
N PRO A 3 -7.04 27.42 -14.34
CA PRO A 3 -5.94 26.89 -13.54
C PRO A 3 -4.59 27.43 -14.04
N LYS A 4 -3.76 27.94 -13.11
CA LYS A 4 -2.40 28.39 -13.44
C LYS A 4 -1.52 27.17 -13.73
N LYS A 5 -1.11 27.00 -14.98
CA LYS A 5 -0.17 25.94 -15.38
C LYS A 5 1.12 26.02 -14.52
N HIS A 6 1.59 24.87 -14.07
CA HIS A 6 2.83 24.67 -13.34
C HIS A 6 3.44 23.35 -13.78
N SER A 7 4.71 23.34 -14.14
CA SER A 7 5.42 22.15 -14.60
C SER A 7 6.86 22.20 -14.14
N PHE A 8 7.41 21.04 -13.82
CA PHE A 8 8.81 20.85 -13.45
C PHE A 8 9.22 19.44 -13.87
N ALA A 9 10.53 19.24 -14.06
CA ALA A 9 11.13 17.96 -14.38
C ALA A 9 12.43 17.82 -13.58
N TYR A 10 12.76 16.59 -13.19
CA TYR A 10 13.99 16.26 -12.49
C TYR A 10 14.33 14.80 -12.74
N SER A 11 15.63 14.48 -12.72
CA SER A 11 16.11 13.11 -12.84
C SER A 11 15.64 12.26 -11.65
N TYR A 12 15.28 11.01 -11.92
CA TYR A 12 14.84 10.04 -10.92
C TYR A 12 15.50 8.69 -11.22
N LEU A 13 16.24 8.15 -10.25
CA LEU A 13 16.93 6.87 -10.42
C LEU A 13 15.99 5.72 -10.11
N GLN A 14 15.77 4.84 -11.08
CA GLN A 14 15.01 3.61 -10.94
C GLN A 14 15.85 2.39 -11.31
N VAL A 15 15.48 1.24 -10.77
CA VAL A 15 16.00 -0.07 -11.16
C VAL A 15 14.85 -0.93 -11.65
N ALA A 16 15.14 -1.80 -12.62
CA ALA A 16 14.25 -2.86 -13.07
C ALA A 16 14.74 -4.19 -12.49
N VAL A 17 13.86 -4.90 -11.78
CA VAL A 17 14.17 -6.19 -11.15
C VAL A 17 13.24 -7.26 -11.71
N PRO A 18 13.75 -8.32 -12.36
CA PRO A 18 12.93 -9.47 -12.71
C PRO A 18 12.48 -10.17 -11.42
N ILE A 19 11.19 -10.44 -11.31
CA ILE A 19 10.63 -11.16 -10.17
C ILE A 19 11.10 -12.61 -10.22
N GLY A 20 11.54 -13.11 -9.05
CA GLY A 20 12.22 -14.41 -8.91
C GLY A 20 13.74 -14.29 -8.78
N PHE A 21 14.34 -13.14 -9.10
CA PHE A 21 15.75 -12.90 -8.82
C PHE A 21 15.98 -12.52 -7.35
N GLU A 22 16.84 -13.28 -6.68
CA GLU A 22 17.41 -12.96 -5.37
C GLU A 22 18.93 -13.09 -5.41
N GLY A 23 19.63 -12.15 -4.78
CA GLY A 23 21.09 -12.14 -4.76
C GLY A 23 21.71 -10.82 -5.17
N LEU A 24 22.99 -10.89 -5.50
CA LEU A 24 23.82 -9.75 -5.88
C LEU A 24 24.15 -9.84 -7.37
N CYS A 25 23.87 -8.78 -8.13
CA CYS A 25 24.24 -8.63 -9.52
C CYS A 25 25.39 -7.61 -9.66
N GLY A 26 26.58 -8.12 -9.97
CA GLY A 26 27.81 -7.32 -9.99
C GLY A 26 28.12 -6.71 -8.62
N SER A 27 28.54 -5.43 -8.61
CA SER A 27 28.66 -4.64 -7.37
C SER A 27 27.51 -3.65 -7.17
N LEU A 28 26.64 -3.50 -8.17
CA LEU A 28 25.70 -2.39 -8.25
C LEU A 28 24.35 -2.71 -7.58
N ILE A 29 23.70 -3.82 -7.93
CA ILE A 29 22.32 -4.12 -7.50
C ILE A 29 22.27 -5.38 -6.65
N SER A 30 21.59 -5.32 -5.51
CA SER A 30 21.23 -6.51 -4.73
C SER A 30 19.75 -6.58 -4.36
N VAL A 31 19.18 -7.78 -4.41
CA VAL A 31 17.77 -8.05 -4.18
C VAL A 31 17.60 -9.14 -3.12
N GLY A 32 16.64 -8.97 -2.21
CA GLY A 32 16.32 -9.95 -1.18
C GLY A 32 17.26 -9.88 0.04
N ASP A 33 17.25 -10.92 0.87
CA ASP A 33 18.10 -10.95 2.07
C ASP A 33 19.51 -11.46 1.73
N VAL A 34 20.42 -10.52 1.46
CA VAL A 34 21.79 -10.81 1.05
C VAL A 34 22.81 -10.46 2.13
N LYS A 35 23.82 -11.32 2.32
CA LYS A 35 24.95 -11.07 3.25
C LYS A 35 25.74 -9.81 2.88
N LYS A 36 25.93 -9.58 1.57
CA LYS A 36 26.65 -8.41 1.04
C LYS A 36 25.71 -7.64 0.12
N ARG A 37 25.41 -6.41 0.50
CA ARG A 37 24.56 -5.51 -0.28
C ARG A 37 25.37 -4.84 -1.39
N GLY A 38 24.75 -4.66 -2.54
CA GLY A 38 25.22 -3.77 -3.59
C GLY A 38 24.97 -2.31 -3.20
N TRP A 39 25.44 -1.39 -4.05
CA TRP A 39 25.21 0.05 -3.86
C TRP A 39 23.71 0.43 -3.90
N LEU A 40 22.96 -0.28 -4.73
CA LEU A 40 21.51 -0.16 -4.91
C LEU A 40 20.87 -1.43 -4.36
N HIS A 41 19.95 -1.29 -3.41
CA HIS A 41 19.35 -2.43 -2.75
C HIS A 41 17.82 -2.41 -2.83
N VAL A 42 17.23 -3.54 -3.22
CA VAL A 42 15.78 -3.76 -3.23
C VAL A 42 15.46 -4.84 -2.20
N GLN A 43 14.71 -4.49 -1.16
CA GLN A 43 14.34 -5.40 -0.08
C GLN A 43 12.85 -5.73 -0.17
N GLY A 44 12.49 -7.01 -0.10
CA GLY A 44 11.09 -7.45 -0.20
C GLY A 44 10.15 -6.86 0.86
N SER A 45 10.67 -6.53 2.06
CA SER A 45 9.93 -5.85 3.12
C SER A 45 9.35 -4.49 2.69
N ASP A 46 9.95 -3.85 1.69
CA ASP A 46 9.57 -2.50 1.27
C ASP A 46 8.34 -2.48 0.36
N TYR A 47 7.84 -3.62 -0.08
CA TYR A 47 6.83 -3.69 -1.13
C TYR A 47 5.60 -4.47 -0.72
N LEU A 48 4.47 -4.25 -1.41
CA LEU A 48 3.21 -4.98 -1.24
C LEU A 48 2.77 -5.04 0.25
N ASP A 49 2.22 -6.15 0.72
CA ASP A 49 1.79 -6.28 2.12
C ASP A 49 3.00 -6.33 3.08
N ARG A 50 2.97 -5.55 4.15
CA ARG A 50 4.03 -5.51 5.18
C ARG A 50 4.01 -6.75 6.07
N ASN A 51 2.83 -7.32 6.26
CA ASN A 51 2.61 -8.45 7.16
C ASN A 51 2.50 -9.78 6.41
N SER A 52 2.88 -9.79 5.13
CA SER A 52 2.98 -11.01 4.33
C SER A 52 3.82 -12.07 5.04
N SER A 53 3.35 -13.31 4.95
CA SER A 53 4.11 -14.48 5.41
C SER A 53 5.37 -14.73 4.57
N LYS A 54 5.50 -14.06 3.43
CA LYS A 54 6.58 -14.24 2.45
C LYS A 54 7.59 -13.09 2.56
N THR A 55 8.87 -13.43 2.45
CA THR A 55 9.97 -12.47 2.51
C THR A 55 10.46 -12.04 1.11
N THR A 56 10.29 -12.90 0.11
CA THR A 56 10.76 -12.69 -1.26
C THR A 56 9.78 -11.85 -2.08
N LEU A 57 10.26 -11.11 -3.08
CA LEU A 57 9.38 -10.30 -3.94
C LEU A 57 8.33 -11.17 -4.66
N GLU A 58 8.73 -12.34 -5.16
CA GLU A 58 7.83 -13.27 -5.85
C GLU A 58 6.77 -13.83 -4.91
N GLY A 59 7.17 -14.25 -3.70
CA GLY A 59 6.22 -14.79 -2.72
C GLY A 59 5.16 -13.75 -2.34
N LYS A 60 5.58 -12.51 -2.09
CA LYS A 60 4.69 -11.40 -1.76
C LYS A 60 3.75 -11.03 -2.91
N LEU A 61 4.28 -11.02 -4.14
CA LEU A 61 3.48 -10.80 -5.34
C LEU A 61 2.41 -11.88 -5.50
N SER A 62 2.81 -13.14 -5.36
CA SER A 62 1.90 -14.29 -5.46
C SER A 62 0.78 -14.23 -4.41
N GLU A 63 1.12 -13.96 -3.15
CA GLU A 63 0.13 -13.81 -2.07
C GLU A 63 -0.82 -12.63 -2.34
N TYR A 64 -0.29 -11.47 -2.75
CA TYR A 64 -1.12 -10.32 -3.10
C TYR A 64 -2.09 -10.64 -4.25
N LEU A 65 -1.61 -11.26 -5.33
CA LEU A 65 -2.43 -11.59 -6.50
C LEU A 65 -3.50 -12.63 -6.17
N GLN A 66 -3.15 -13.66 -5.39
CA GLN A 66 -4.12 -14.65 -4.90
C GLN A 66 -5.22 -13.97 -4.08
N ASN A 67 -4.86 -13.03 -3.19
CA ASN A 67 -5.82 -12.24 -2.41
C ASN A 67 -6.68 -11.30 -3.27
N GLN A 68 -6.25 -10.99 -4.51
CA GLN A 68 -7.02 -10.23 -5.49
C GLN A 68 -7.81 -11.12 -6.46
N GLY A 69 -7.84 -12.44 -6.22
CA GLY A 69 -8.53 -13.42 -7.08
C GLY A 69 -7.88 -13.59 -8.45
N VAL A 70 -6.56 -13.46 -8.54
CA VAL A 70 -5.78 -13.73 -9.77
C VAL A 70 -5.08 -15.07 -9.63
N ASP A 71 -5.29 -15.96 -10.59
CA ASP A 71 -4.69 -17.28 -10.59
C ASP A 71 -3.23 -17.23 -11.07
N ARG A 72 -2.41 -18.19 -10.63
CA ARG A 72 -1.00 -18.28 -11.07
C ARG A 72 -0.85 -18.55 -12.57
N THR A 73 -1.91 -19.02 -13.23
CA THR A 73 -1.95 -19.23 -14.68
C THR A 73 -2.07 -17.92 -15.47
N ASP A 74 -2.57 -16.84 -14.87
CA ASP A 74 -2.85 -15.57 -15.55
C ASP A 74 -1.60 -14.70 -15.74
N TRP A 75 -0.50 -15.07 -15.07
CA TRP A 75 0.80 -14.41 -15.17
C TRP A 75 1.91 -15.43 -15.08
N HIS A 76 2.91 -15.33 -15.96
CA HIS A 76 4.05 -16.25 -16.00
C HIS A 76 5.29 -15.63 -15.38
N HIS A 77 5.61 -14.39 -15.77
CA HIS A 77 6.76 -13.63 -15.30
C HIS A 77 6.38 -12.18 -15.01
N ALA A 78 7.19 -11.51 -14.21
CA ALA A 78 6.93 -10.14 -13.81
C ALA A 78 8.23 -9.35 -13.62
N TYR A 79 8.12 -8.03 -13.69
CA TYR A 79 9.22 -7.09 -13.43
C TYR A 79 8.75 -5.99 -12.48
N LEU A 80 9.62 -5.61 -11.55
CA LEU A 80 9.44 -4.46 -10.66
C LEU A 80 10.33 -3.32 -11.12
N ILE A 81 9.73 -2.18 -11.44
CA ILE A 81 10.42 -0.90 -11.66
C ILE A 81 10.20 -0.02 -10.43
N THR A 82 11.29 0.34 -9.75
CA THR A 82 11.24 0.99 -8.44
C THR A 82 12.47 1.85 -8.17
N ALA A 83 12.38 2.81 -7.25
CA ALA A 83 13.57 3.45 -6.70
C ALA A 83 14.24 2.52 -5.66
N PRO A 84 15.53 2.18 -5.83
CA PRO A 84 16.25 1.34 -4.87
C PRO A 84 16.59 2.12 -3.61
N ARG A 85 16.92 1.39 -2.53
CA ARG A 85 17.67 1.97 -1.40
C ARG A 85 19.09 2.28 -1.83
N ILE A 86 19.57 3.47 -1.46
CA ILE A 86 20.96 3.90 -1.65
C ILE A 86 21.52 4.16 -0.26
N LEU A 87 22.53 3.39 0.16
CA LEU A 87 23.11 3.46 1.52
C LEU A 87 22.05 3.38 2.64
N GLY A 88 21.00 2.58 2.42
CA GLY A 88 19.89 2.41 3.37
C GLY A 88 18.78 3.47 3.28
N TYR A 89 19.01 4.59 2.60
CA TYR A 89 17.98 5.60 2.34
C TYR A 89 17.13 5.22 1.12
N SER A 90 15.80 5.30 1.24
CA SER A 90 14.88 5.21 0.11
C SER A 90 13.79 6.25 0.23
N PHE A 91 13.47 6.87 -0.91
CA PHE A 91 12.27 7.68 -1.09
C PHE A 91 11.62 7.24 -2.39
N ASN A 92 10.51 6.49 -2.28
CA ASN A 92 9.87 5.86 -3.41
C ASN A 92 8.36 6.13 -3.46
N PRO A 93 7.91 7.23 -4.12
CA PRO A 93 6.50 7.57 -4.22
C PRO A 93 5.67 6.57 -5.03
N VAL A 94 6.27 5.84 -5.97
CA VAL A 94 5.56 4.87 -6.79
C VAL A 94 6.49 3.78 -7.35
N SER A 95 6.05 2.53 -7.23
CA SER A 95 6.63 1.38 -7.91
C SER A 95 5.66 0.83 -8.96
N PHE A 96 6.20 0.30 -10.05
CA PHE A 96 5.42 -0.29 -11.13
C PHE A 96 5.77 -1.77 -11.27
N TRP A 97 4.78 -2.62 -11.05
CA TRP A 97 4.88 -4.04 -11.33
C TRP A 97 4.29 -4.30 -12.70
N TYR A 98 5.05 -4.94 -13.59
CA TYR A 98 4.60 -5.39 -14.90
C TYR A 98 4.45 -6.90 -14.86
N LEU A 99 3.28 -7.41 -15.20
CA LEU A 99 2.97 -8.83 -15.17
C LEU A 99 2.59 -9.28 -16.58
N TYR A 100 3.22 -10.36 -17.02
CA TYR A 100 3.11 -10.85 -18.39
C TYR A 100 2.52 -12.26 -18.40
N THR A 101 1.75 -12.57 -19.45
CA THR A 101 1.27 -13.94 -19.71
C THR A 101 2.41 -14.85 -20.14
N LYS A 102 2.10 -16.13 -20.35
CA LYS A 102 3.05 -17.11 -20.92
C LYS A 102 3.51 -16.73 -22.33
N GLU A 103 2.68 -16.02 -23.08
CA GLU A 103 2.92 -15.52 -24.44
C GLU A 103 3.69 -14.18 -24.45
N ASN A 104 4.27 -13.76 -23.32
CA ASN A 104 4.99 -12.49 -23.16
C ASN A 104 4.14 -11.24 -23.48
N CYS A 105 2.84 -11.32 -23.27
CA CYS A 105 1.94 -10.18 -23.41
C CYS A 105 1.73 -9.50 -22.05
N LEU A 106 1.90 -8.18 -21.98
CA LEU A 106 1.62 -7.40 -20.76
C LEU A 106 0.12 -7.46 -20.43
N SER A 107 -0.27 -8.29 -19.45
CA SER A 107 -1.66 -8.51 -19.07
C SER A 107 -2.11 -7.66 -17.89
N MET A 108 -1.21 -7.38 -16.95
CA MET A 108 -1.55 -6.67 -15.73
C MET A 108 -0.42 -5.75 -15.29
N MET A 109 -0.79 -4.70 -14.56
CA MET A 109 0.15 -3.83 -13.86
C MET A 109 -0.30 -3.60 -12.43
N ILE A 110 0.63 -3.52 -11.50
CA ILE A 110 0.34 -3.01 -10.14
C ILE A 110 1.04 -1.67 -9.97
N LEU A 111 0.28 -0.63 -9.68
CA LEU A 111 0.82 0.65 -9.24
C LEU A 111 0.82 0.69 -7.73
N GLU A 112 1.99 0.52 -7.15
CA GLU A 112 2.19 0.62 -5.71
C GLU A 112 2.55 2.06 -5.35
N VAL A 113 1.59 2.81 -4.82
CA VAL A 113 1.75 4.23 -4.48
C VAL A 113 2.01 4.37 -2.99
N ASN A 114 3.08 5.07 -2.63
CA ASN A 114 3.41 5.41 -1.24
C ASN A 114 3.24 6.91 -1.01
N ASN A 115 2.97 7.31 0.23
CA ASN A 115 2.95 8.71 0.63
C ASN A 115 3.97 9.02 1.74
N THR A 116 4.08 10.29 2.10
CA THR A 116 5.01 10.77 3.14
C THR A 116 4.56 10.43 4.55
N PHE A 117 3.41 9.78 4.73
CA PHE A 117 2.87 9.34 6.02
C PHE A 117 3.15 7.86 6.27
N ASP A 118 4.03 7.24 5.47
CA ASP A 118 4.33 5.82 5.52
C ASP A 118 3.09 4.94 5.23
N GLU A 119 2.14 5.44 4.44
CA GLU A 119 0.99 4.65 3.97
C GLU A 119 1.25 4.14 2.55
N ARG A 120 0.54 3.07 2.17
CA ARG A 120 0.68 2.43 0.85
C ARG A 120 -0.67 2.06 0.25
N ARG A 121 -0.79 2.20 -1.07
CA ARG A 121 -1.94 1.74 -1.84
C ARG A 121 -1.47 1.02 -3.10
N MET A 122 -1.82 -0.26 -3.23
CA MET A 122 -1.57 -1.04 -4.45
C MET A 122 -2.81 -0.98 -5.35
N TYR A 123 -2.66 -0.50 -6.59
CA TYR A 123 -3.71 -0.55 -7.61
C TYR A 123 -3.41 -1.66 -8.61
N LEU A 124 -4.15 -2.77 -8.56
CA LEU A 124 -4.11 -3.80 -9.59
C LEU A 124 -4.92 -3.36 -10.81
N LEU A 125 -4.25 -3.24 -11.95
CA LEU A 125 -4.82 -2.85 -13.23
C LEU A 125 -4.73 -4.06 -14.17
N ARG A 126 -5.86 -4.44 -14.76
CA ARG A 126 -5.92 -5.50 -15.78
C ARG A 126 -6.00 -4.86 -17.16
N SER A 127 -5.36 -5.47 -18.15
CA SER A 127 -5.60 -5.12 -19.54
C SER A 127 -7.08 -5.38 -19.82
N ARG A 128 -7.74 -4.47 -20.55
CA ARG A 128 -9.11 -4.73 -21.00
C ARG A 128 -9.03 -5.89 -21.99
N SER A 129 -9.57 -7.06 -21.62
CA SER A 129 -9.96 -8.04 -22.62
C SER A 129 -11.07 -7.41 -23.48
N ASP A 130 -11.10 -7.72 -24.76
CA ASP A 130 -11.99 -7.14 -25.78
C ASP A 130 -13.51 -7.31 -25.53
N GLU A 131 -13.93 -7.77 -24.34
CA GLU A 131 -15.31 -8.10 -24.01
C GLU A 131 -16.14 -6.93 -23.42
N GLU A 132 -15.52 -5.78 -23.12
CA GLU A 132 -16.23 -4.57 -22.65
C GLU A 132 -16.14 -3.37 -23.62
N VAL A 133 -15.86 -3.60 -24.91
CA VAL A 133 -16.04 -2.55 -25.94
C VAL A 133 -17.39 -2.77 -26.61
N GLY A 134 -18.43 -2.18 -26.00
CA GLY A 134 -19.62 -1.82 -26.75
C GLY A 134 -19.22 -0.94 -27.93
N SER A 135 -19.53 -1.43 -29.13
CA SER A 135 -19.56 -0.74 -30.42
C SER A 135 -19.13 0.73 -30.40
N ASP A 136 -17.87 0.98 -30.77
CA ASP A 136 -17.41 2.04 -31.68
C ASP A 136 -15.95 2.37 -31.40
N GLU A 137 -15.03 1.58 -31.96
CA GLU A 137 -13.73 2.07 -32.44
C GLU A 137 -13.16 1.04 -33.42
N ILE A 138 -13.42 1.30 -34.70
CA ILE A 138 -12.92 0.54 -35.84
C ILE A 138 -11.43 0.84 -36.04
N HIS A 139 -10.62 -0.22 -36.04
CA HIS A 139 -9.23 -0.28 -36.51
C HIS A 139 -8.21 0.63 -35.82
N SER A 140 -7.61 0.12 -34.76
CA SER A 140 -6.26 0.51 -34.34
C SER A 140 -5.39 -0.73 -34.25
N GLU A 141 -4.18 -0.66 -34.84
CA GLU A 141 -3.08 -1.63 -34.72
C GLU A 141 -2.95 -2.19 -33.29
N PRO A 142 -2.33 -3.37 -33.07
CA PRO A 142 -2.07 -3.87 -31.72
C PRO A 142 -1.23 -2.84 -30.96
N THR A 143 -1.88 -1.97 -30.20
CA THR A 143 -1.20 -0.87 -29.54
C THR A 143 -0.38 -1.45 -28.40
N ARG A 144 0.94 -1.38 -28.52
CA ARG A 144 1.96 -1.71 -27.48
C ARG A 144 1.84 -0.88 -26.18
N LYS A 145 0.66 -0.31 -25.90
CA LYS A 145 0.42 0.63 -24.80
C LYS A 145 -0.69 0.10 -23.91
N PHE A 146 -0.35 -0.14 -22.65
CA PHE A 146 -1.29 -0.51 -21.60
C PHE A 146 -2.05 0.74 -21.12
N LYS A 147 -3.38 0.69 -21.13
CA LYS A 147 -4.23 1.80 -20.68
C LYS A 147 -5.25 1.32 -19.65
N ASN A 148 -5.43 2.08 -18.58
CA ASN A 148 -6.45 1.79 -17.58
C ASN A 148 -6.88 3.09 -16.87
N THR A 149 -8.09 3.12 -16.32
CA THR A 149 -8.63 4.23 -15.52
C THR A 149 -9.30 3.70 -14.27
N TRP A 150 -9.02 4.30 -13.12
CA TRP A 150 -9.56 3.86 -11.82
C TRP A 150 -9.83 5.04 -10.90
N ALA A 151 -10.66 4.81 -9.88
CA ALA A 151 -10.96 5.82 -8.87
C ALA A 151 -9.72 6.15 -8.04
N LYS A 152 -9.49 7.44 -7.82
CA LYS A 152 -8.53 7.89 -6.82
C LYS A 152 -9.18 7.71 -5.44
N ASP A 153 -8.49 7.02 -4.55
CA ASP A 153 -8.93 6.77 -3.18
C ASP A 153 -7.79 6.95 -2.15
N PHE A 154 -6.63 7.44 -2.58
CA PHE A 154 -5.44 7.56 -1.74
C PHE A 154 -4.94 9.02 -1.63
N HIS A 155 -4.52 9.40 -0.41
CA HIS A 155 -4.06 10.76 -0.12
C HIS A 155 -2.54 10.85 -0.27
N VAL A 156 -2.09 11.37 -1.42
CA VAL A 156 -0.65 11.47 -1.76
C VAL A 156 -0.10 12.89 -1.60
N SER A 157 -0.98 13.90 -1.53
CA SER A 157 -0.57 15.30 -1.52
C SER A 157 -1.58 16.19 -0.79
N PRO A 158 -1.12 17.16 0.01
CA PRO A 158 -2.01 18.12 0.68
C PRO A 158 -2.74 19.03 -0.33
N PHE A 159 -2.29 19.16 -1.57
CA PHE A 159 -2.95 20.03 -2.56
C PHE A 159 -4.08 19.32 -3.32
N ASN A 160 -4.35 18.05 -3.03
CA ASN A 160 -5.38 17.27 -3.72
C ASN A 160 -6.20 16.42 -2.77
N SER A 161 -7.52 16.54 -2.83
CA SER A 161 -8.43 15.61 -2.16
C SER A 161 -8.32 14.20 -2.75
N ARG A 162 -8.87 13.21 -2.05
CA ARG A 162 -8.97 11.84 -2.58
C ARG A 162 -9.94 11.72 -3.77
N LYS A 163 -10.81 12.71 -4.02
CA LYS A 163 -11.81 12.63 -5.10
C LYS A 163 -11.19 12.70 -6.50
N GLY A 164 -11.77 11.96 -7.43
CA GLY A 164 -11.42 11.97 -8.85
C GLY A 164 -10.98 10.60 -9.35
N PHE A 165 -10.27 10.60 -10.48
CA PHE A 165 -9.84 9.38 -11.16
C PHE A 165 -8.39 9.51 -11.60
N TYR A 166 -7.68 8.40 -11.65
CA TYR A 166 -6.40 8.29 -12.34
C TYR A 166 -6.61 7.57 -13.66
N SER A 167 -5.87 7.98 -14.69
CA SER A 167 -5.71 7.20 -15.90
C SER A 167 -4.22 6.96 -16.16
N LEU A 168 -3.87 5.73 -16.50
CA LEU A 168 -2.52 5.32 -16.90
C LEU A 168 -2.46 5.13 -18.41
N THR A 169 -1.35 5.55 -19.00
CA THR A 169 -0.87 5.06 -20.29
C THR A 169 0.58 4.65 -20.08
N ALA A 170 0.87 3.37 -20.24
CA ALA A 170 2.19 2.77 -20.04
C ALA A 170 2.67 2.11 -21.32
N SER A 171 3.96 2.21 -21.64
CA SER A 171 4.58 1.37 -22.65
C SER A 171 4.75 -0.06 -22.13
N ASP A 172 4.68 -1.04 -23.03
CA ASP A 172 5.24 -2.36 -22.74
C ASP A 172 6.78 -2.25 -22.69
N ALA A 173 7.33 -2.19 -21.48
CA ALA A 173 8.75 -1.94 -21.25
C ALA A 173 9.63 -3.18 -21.49
N PHE A 174 9.07 -4.40 -21.45
CA PHE A 174 9.84 -5.65 -21.53
C PHE A 174 9.34 -6.62 -22.61
N GLY A 175 8.35 -6.23 -23.42
CA GLY A 175 7.74 -7.09 -24.43
C GLY A 175 8.60 -7.42 -25.66
N ASP A 176 9.69 -6.67 -25.90
CA ASP A 176 10.67 -7.00 -26.94
C ASP A 176 12.02 -7.39 -26.31
N PRO A 177 12.37 -8.69 -26.27
CA PRO A 177 13.63 -9.16 -25.70
C PRO A 177 14.89 -8.66 -26.42
N ASN A 178 14.75 -8.22 -27.68
CA ASN A 178 15.89 -7.79 -28.51
C ASN A 178 16.13 -6.28 -28.43
N SER A 179 15.24 -5.54 -27.77
CA SER A 179 15.36 -4.09 -27.61
C SER A 179 15.69 -3.75 -26.15
N PRO A 180 16.43 -2.66 -25.90
CA PRO A 180 16.62 -2.18 -24.53
C PRO A 180 15.25 -1.82 -23.92
N PRO A 181 15.02 -2.11 -22.63
CA PRO A 181 13.77 -1.79 -21.97
C PRO A 181 13.40 -0.31 -22.12
N ASN A 182 12.21 -0.04 -22.65
CA ASN A 182 11.72 1.32 -22.84
C ASN A 182 10.53 1.61 -21.93
N PHE A 183 10.84 2.25 -20.80
CA PHE A 183 9.86 2.64 -19.80
C PHE A 183 9.31 4.03 -20.11
N ASP A 184 7.99 4.15 -20.27
CA ASP A 184 7.28 5.41 -20.44
C ASP A 184 5.87 5.32 -19.86
N ASN A 185 5.73 5.78 -18.63
CA ASN A 185 4.48 5.74 -17.89
C ASN A 185 3.96 7.14 -17.64
N THR A 186 2.76 7.40 -18.14
CA THR A 186 2.03 8.66 -17.91
C THR A 186 0.80 8.39 -17.05
N ILE A 187 0.75 9.00 -15.87
CA ILE A 187 -0.41 9.01 -14.98
C ILE A 187 -1.04 10.39 -15.02
N VAL A 188 -2.33 10.44 -15.34
CA VAL A 188 -3.14 11.66 -15.32
C VAL A 188 -4.15 11.58 -14.19
N MET A 189 -4.11 12.54 -13.27
CA MET A 189 -5.17 12.74 -12.27
C MET A 189 -6.23 13.67 -12.86
N ARG A 190 -7.47 13.20 -12.88
CA ARG A 190 -8.65 13.96 -13.28
C ARG A 190 -9.53 14.26 -12.08
N SER A 191 -10.17 15.42 -12.11
CA SER A 191 -11.20 15.79 -11.14
C SER A 191 -12.45 14.92 -11.29
N SER A 192 -13.38 15.00 -10.34
CA SER A 192 -14.72 14.39 -10.48
C SER A 192 -15.54 14.97 -11.64
N LYS A 193 -15.14 16.12 -12.19
CA LYS A 193 -15.70 16.72 -13.42
C LYS A 193 -14.82 16.43 -14.64
N GLU A 194 -14.00 15.39 -14.60
CA GLU A 194 -13.08 14.91 -15.67
C GLU A 194 -11.96 15.86 -16.14
N HIS A 195 -11.90 17.08 -15.61
CA HIS A 195 -10.81 18.01 -15.89
C HIS A 195 -9.46 17.46 -15.40
N ALA A 196 -8.46 17.41 -16.28
CA ALA A 196 -7.10 17.04 -15.92
C ALA A 196 -6.52 18.05 -14.92
N LYS A 197 -6.02 17.56 -13.78
CA LYS A 197 -5.42 18.36 -12.70
C LYS A 197 -3.92 18.18 -12.62
N ILE A 198 -3.45 16.94 -12.77
CA ILE A 198 -2.03 16.59 -12.69
C ILE A 198 -1.72 15.63 -13.81
N ILE A 199 -0.60 15.86 -14.49
CA ILE A 199 0.00 14.94 -15.45
C ILE A 199 1.39 14.64 -14.91
N ALA A 200 1.63 13.39 -14.55
CA ALA A 200 2.92 12.90 -14.10
C ALA A 200 3.42 11.88 -15.11
N ARG A 201 4.60 12.10 -15.68
CA ARG A 201 5.24 11.17 -16.62
C ARG A 201 6.58 10.77 -16.05
N VAL A 202 6.84 9.47 -16.00
CA VAL A 202 8.15 8.91 -15.67
C VAL A 202 8.58 8.08 -16.87
N PHE A 203 9.74 8.37 -17.44
CA PHE A 203 10.21 7.77 -18.66
C PHE A 203 11.74 7.59 -18.64
N SER A 204 12.25 6.67 -19.46
CA SER A 204 13.68 6.45 -19.65
C SER A 204 14.31 7.62 -20.41
N ASP A 205 15.31 8.26 -19.81
CA ASP A 205 16.05 9.42 -20.37
C ASP A 205 17.38 9.02 -21.04
N GLY A 206 17.61 7.72 -21.27
CA GLY A 206 18.83 7.20 -21.88
C GLY A 206 18.95 5.68 -21.82
N GLU A 207 20.09 5.15 -22.26
CA GLU A 207 20.36 3.71 -22.21
C GLU A 207 20.50 3.21 -20.77
N PRO A 208 19.85 2.08 -20.43
CA PRO A 208 19.97 1.49 -19.11
C PRO A 208 21.38 0.93 -18.89
N VAL A 209 21.86 1.00 -17.65
CA VAL A 209 23.11 0.35 -17.25
C VAL A 209 22.81 -1.08 -16.84
N ASP A 210 23.35 -2.04 -17.58
CA ASP A 210 23.28 -3.45 -17.22
C ASP A 210 24.33 -3.79 -16.15
N PRO A 211 23.92 -4.17 -14.93
CA PRO A 211 24.84 -4.50 -13.85
C PRO A 211 25.69 -5.76 -14.09
N THR A 212 25.31 -6.64 -15.02
CA THR A 212 26.05 -7.88 -15.34
C THR A 212 27.29 -7.59 -16.19
N THR A 213 27.25 -6.56 -17.02
CA THR A 213 28.32 -6.16 -17.94
C THR A 213 29.08 -4.92 -17.48
N ALA A 214 28.56 -4.20 -16.47
CA ALA A 214 29.17 -2.97 -15.97
C ALA A 214 30.49 -3.23 -15.22
N GLY A 215 31.61 -2.80 -15.81
CA GLY A 215 32.91 -2.78 -15.15
C GLY A 215 32.99 -1.75 -14.01
N PHE A 216 34.04 -1.85 -13.18
CA PHE A 216 34.25 -1.01 -11.99
C PHE A 216 34.18 0.50 -12.27
N TRP A 217 34.81 0.96 -13.36
CA TRP A 217 34.81 2.39 -13.72
C TRP A 217 33.44 2.89 -14.16
N ASN A 218 32.68 2.08 -14.90
CA ASN A 218 31.32 2.42 -15.33
C ASN A 218 30.40 2.54 -14.12
N VAL A 219 30.48 1.59 -13.18
CA VAL A 219 29.73 1.63 -11.91
C VAL A 219 30.11 2.87 -11.10
N THR A 220 31.40 3.18 -10.98
CA THR A 220 31.88 4.34 -10.22
C THR A 220 31.38 5.66 -10.83
N TRP A 221 31.48 5.82 -12.15
CA TRP A 221 30.97 6.99 -12.86
C TRP A 221 29.46 7.13 -12.74
N PHE A 222 28.73 6.01 -12.85
CA PHE A 222 27.29 5.96 -12.66
C PHE A 222 26.89 6.40 -11.25
N LEU A 223 27.53 5.86 -10.22
CA LEU A 223 27.23 6.18 -8.82
C LEU A 223 27.59 7.62 -8.46
N MET A 224 28.64 8.18 -9.05
CA MET A 224 28.83 9.62 -9.01
C MET A 224 27.60 10.27 -9.64
N LYS A 225 27.39 10.17 -10.96
CA LYS A 225 26.32 10.92 -11.64
C LYS A 225 24.91 10.77 -11.03
N TRP A 226 24.55 9.57 -10.54
CA TRP A 226 23.18 9.21 -10.15
C TRP A 226 22.98 8.90 -8.67
N GLY A 227 24.03 8.56 -7.91
CA GLY A 227 23.90 8.10 -6.52
C GLY A 227 23.32 9.16 -5.58
N TRP A 228 23.54 10.45 -5.86
CA TRP A 228 22.98 11.55 -5.07
C TRP A 228 21.55 11.95 -5.45
N VAL A 229 21.01 11.47 -6.58
CA VAL A 229 19.70 11.91 -7.09
C VAL A 229 18.58 11.61 -6.09
N GLY A 230 18.60 10.43 -5.47
CA GLY A 230 17.63 10.03 -4.45
C GLY A 230 17.58 10.97 -3.24
N PHE A 231 18.75 11.40 -2.74
CA PHE A 231 18.86 12.30 -1.59
C PHE A 231 18.24 13.68 -1.86
N PHE A 232 18.31 14.18 -3.11
CA PHE A 232 17.74 15.46 -3.48
C PHE A 232 16.25 15.40 -3.87
N THR A 233 15.65 14.22 -3.98
CA THR A 233 14.22 14.08 -4.32
C THR A 233 13.33 14.75 -3.29
N SER A 234 13.52 14.47 -1.99
CA SER A 234 12.71 15.05 -0.91
C SER A 234 12.84 16.58 -0.82
N PRO A 235 14.05 17.18 -0.82
CA PRO A 235 14.22 18.64 -0.92
C PRO A 235 13.54 19.28 -2.14
N ARG A 236 13.59 18.63 -3.31
CA ARG A 236 12.93 19.12 -4.53
C ARG A 236 11.41 19.13 -4.36
N ILE A 237 10.84 18.07 -3.78
CA ILE A 237 9.40 17.98 -3.49
C ILE A 237 8.98 19.10 -2.53
N LEU A 238 9.75 19.35 -1.46
CA LEU A 238 9.44 20.41 -0.51
C LEU A 238 9.51 21.80 -1.15
N LYS A 239 10.50 22.05 -2.02
CA LYS A 239 10.61 23.29 -2.80
C LYS A 239 9.40 23.52 -3.69
N GLU A 240 8.91 22.48 -4.39
CA GLU A 240 7.72 22.59 -5.22
C GLU A 240 6.45 22.75 -4.38
N ALA A 241 6.32 22.05 -3.25
CA ALA A 241 5.22 22.25 -2.31
C ALA A 241 5.17 23.68 -1.77
N PHE A 242 6.32 24.27 -1.42
CA PHE A 242 6.44 25.66 -1.01
C PHE A 242 5.92 26.62 -2.08
N LYS A 243 6.32 26.44 -3.35
CA LYS A 243 5.83 27.25 -4.48
C LYS A 243 4.32 27.10 -4.67
N LEU A 244 3.78 25.88 -4.57
CA LEU A 244 2.35 25.63 -4.73
C LEU A 244 1.53 26.30 -3.61
N PHE A 245 2.04 26.27 -2.38
CA PHE A 245 1.39 26.90 -1.23
C PHE A 245 1.49 28.43 -1.27
N PHE A 246 2.71 28.99 -1.28
CA PHE A 246 2.91 30.43 -1.14
C PHE A 246 2.66 31.20 -2.44
N ASN A 247 3.16 30.71 -3.58
CA ASN A 247 3.10 31.46 -4.84
C ASN A 247 1.79 31.22 -5.60
N LYS A 248 1.28 29.99 -5.54
CA LYS A 248 0.06 29.59 -6.28
C LYS A 248 -1.19 29.55 -5.41
N LYS A 249 -1.05 29.63 -4.07
CA LYS A 249 -2.17 29.68 -3.10
C LYS A 249 -3.16 28.53 -3.30
N LEU A 250 -2.65 27.32 -3.56
CA LEU A 250 -3.51 26.15 -3.69
C LEU A 250 -4.16 25.84 -2.34
N HIS A 251 -5.42 25.39 -2.39
CA HIS A 251 -6.12 24.92 -1.21
C HIS A 251 -5.42 23.69 -0.63
N VAL A 252 -5.27 23.68 0.70
CA VAL A 252 -4.67 22.58 1.46
C VAL A 252 -5.77 21.73 2.07
N TRP A 253 -5.73 20.45 1.73
CA TRP A 253 -6.54 19.39 2.28
C TRP A 253 -5.80 18.78 3.47
N LEU A 254 -6.51 18.62 4.59
CA LEU A 254 -6.02 17.84 5.72
C LEU A 254 -5.91 16.37 5.32
N ARG A 255 -4.91 15.68 5.89
CA ARG A 255 -4.73 14.25 5.71
C ARG A 255 -5.90 13.51 6.37
N PRO A 256 -6.66 12.69 5.62
CA PRO A 256 -7.61 11.74 6.20
C PRO A 256 -6.91 10.46 6.69
N GLU A 257 -7.53 9.72 7.60
CA GLU A 257 -7.15 8.35 7.93
C GLU A 257 -7.27 7.42 6.71
N VAL A 258 -6.51 6.32 6.75
CA VAL A 258 -6.41 5.35 5.66
C VAL A 258 -7.73 4.61 5.41
N LEU A 259 -8.00 4.31 4.14
CA LEU A 259 -9.14 3.46 3.78
C LEU A 259 -8.77 1.98 3.92
N PRO A 260 -9.76 1.06 4.06
CA PRO A 260 -9.52 -0.38 4.14
C PRO A 260 -8.76 -0.99 2.95
N THR A 261 -8.79 -0.31 1.80
CA THR A 261 -8.06 -0.68 0.57
C THR A 261 -6.58 -0.29 0.59
N SER A 262 -6.14 0.46 1.61
CA SER A 262 -4.78 0.96 1.78
C SER A 262 -4.14 0.34 3.02
N LEU A 263 -2.81 0.27 3.04
CA LEU A 263 -2.04 -0.08 4.21
C LEU A 263 -1.73 1.19 5.01
N GLY A 264 -2.02 1.13 6.30
CA GLY A 264 -1.66 2.17 7.27
C GLY A 264 -0.16 2.28 7.49
N ARG A 265 0.22 3.34 8.21
CA ARG A 265 1.60 3.54 8.68
C ARG A 265 2.06 2.42 9.62
N MET A 266 3.37 2.28 9.79
CA MET A 266 3.92 1.44 10.85
C MET A 266 3.47 1.97 12.23
N ALA A 267 3.19 1.02 13.13
CA ALA A 267 2.92 1.33 14.52
C ALA A 267 4.18 1.84 15.23
N THR A 268 4.00 2.76 16.16
CA THR A 268 5.05 3.20 17.08
C THR A 268 5.32 2.11 18.13
N PRO A 269 6.49 2.11 18.80
CA PRO A 269 6.77 1.14 19.86
C PRO A 269 5.70 1.09 20.96
N LEU A 270 5.11 2.25 21.30
CA LEU A 270 4.00 2.34 22.25
C LEU A 270 2.77 1.59 21.73
N GLU A 271 2.35 1.86 20.49
CA GLU A 271 1.18 1.21 19.89
C GLU A 271 1.37 -0.31 19.75
N VAL A 272 2.58 -0.75 19.38
CA VAL A 272 2.95 -2.17 19.37
C VAL A 272 2.85 -2.78 20.77
N SER A 273 3.27 -2.05 21.82
CA SER A 273 3.16 -2.54 23.19
C SER A 273 1.72 -2.59 23.72
N LEU A 274 0.82 -1.76 23.20
CA LEU A 274 -0.58 -1.67 23.64
C LEU A 274 -1.49 -2.73 22.99
N GLU A 275 -1.17 -3.16 21.77
CA GLU A 275 -2.01 -4.12 21.04
C GLU A 275 -2.24 -5.45 21.79
N PRO A 276 -1.24 -6.11 22.41
CA PRO A 276 -1.48 -7.34 23.16
C PRO A 276 -2.50 -7.18 24.30
N TYR A 277 -2.52 -6.02 24.97
CA TYR A 277 -3.52 -5.73 26.00
C TYR A 277 -4.91 -5.56 25.42
N PHE A 278 -5.02 -4.90 24.25
CA PHE A 278 -6.28 -4.79 23.53
C PHE A 278 -6.80 -6.16 23.08
N MET A 279 -5.92 -7.03 22.57
CA MET A 279 -6.29 -8.41 22.20
C MET A 279 -6.75 -9.24 23.40
N ALA A 280 -6.04 -9.15 24.53
CA ALA A 280 -6.45 -9.81 25.77
C ALA A 280 -7.80 -9.30 26.27
N TYR A 281 -8.06 -8.01 26.11
CA TYR A 281 -9.36 -7.41 26.42
C TYR A 281 -10.48 -7.92 25.51
N LEU A 282 -10.24 -8.02 24.19
CA LEU A 282 -11.20 -8.62 23.26
C LEU A 282 -11.49 -10.10 23.59
N HIS A 283 -10.46 -10.86 23.93
CA HIS A 283 -10.61 -12.25 24.38
C HIS A 283 -11.49 -12.33 25.63
N TYR A 284 -11.24 -11.47 26.62
CA TYR A 284 -12.08 -11.37 27.81
C TYR A 284 -13.54 -11.05 27.47
N LEU A 285 -13.80 -10.10 26.58
CA LEU A 285 -15.17 -9.74 26.19
C LEU A 285 -15.91 -10.93 25.53
N ILE A 286 -15.22 -11.71 24.70
CA ILE A 286 -15.78 -12.89 24.03
C ILE A 286 -16.02 -14.04 25.02
N ASP A 287 -15.11 -14.28 25.96
CA ASP A 287 -15.28 -15.36 26.95
C ASP A 287 -16.44 -15.10 27.92
N ASN A 288 -16.77 -13.82 28.14
CA ASN A 288 -17.80 -13.39 29.09
C ASN A 288 -19.10 -12.95 28.39
N THR A 289 -19.23 -13.18 27.08
CA THR A 289 -20.50 -12.90 26.39
C THR A 289 -21.42 -14.12 26.44
N ASP A 290 -22.70 -13.89 26.75
CA ASP A 290 -23.74 -14.93 26.69
C ASP A 290 -24.18 -15.24 25.24
N ALA A 291 -23.65 -14.48 24.27
CA ALA A 291 -24.02 -14.59 22.87
C ALA A 291 -23.08 -15.54 22.12
N ASP A 292 -23.65 -16.46 21.33
CA ASP A 292 -22.86 -17.27 20.39
C ASP A 292 -22.25 -16.35 19.31
N LEU A 293 -20.97 -15.99 19.49
CA LEU A 293 -20.21 -15.05 18.67
C LEU A 293 -18.84 -15.61 18.28
N GLU A 294 -18.48 -15.39 17.01
CA GLU A 294 -17.11 -15.52 16.53
C GLU A 294 -16.57 -14.11 16.26
N LEU A 295 -15.42 -13.78 16.83
CA LEU A 295 -14.74 -12.51 16.60
C LEU A 295 -13.48 -12.73 15.75
N LEU A 296 -13.45 -12.08 14.59
CA LEU A 296 -12.29 -12.00 13.71
C LEU A 296 -11.59 -10.66 13.93
N TYR A 297 -10.38 -10.69 14.47
CA TYR A 297 -9.57 -9.51 14.71
C TYR A 297 -8.43 -9.42 13.70
N SER A 298 -8.27 -8.26 13.07
CA SER A 298 -7.09 -7.96 12.24
C SER A 298 -6.57 -6.57 12.51
N SER A 299 -5.26 -6.37 12.35
CA SER A 299 -4.63 -5.07 12.53
C SER A 299 -3.46 -4.87 11.57
N PRO A 300 -2.98 -3.63 11.38
CA PRO A 300 -1.82 -3.36 10.54
C PRO A 300 -0.52 -3.93 11.13
N THR A 301 -0.53 -4.43 12.35
CA THR A 301 0.60 -5.00 13.08
C THR A 301 0.51 -6.52 13.23
N SER A 302 -0.71 -7.07 13.26
CA SER A 302 -0.98 -8.50 13.44
C SER A 302 -1.15 -9.22 12.10
N GLY A 303 -0.03 -9.57 11.44
CA GLY A 303 -0.01 -10.57 10.36
C GLY A 303 -0.93 -10.28 9.15
N SER A 304 -0.94 -11.20 8.18
CA SER A 304 -1.96 -11.23 7.10
C SER A 304 -3.18 -12.08 7.49
N THR A 305 -3.07 -12.92 8.52
CA THR A 305 -4.12 -13.82 9.00
C THR A 305 -4.86 -13.22 10.19
N PRO A 306 -6.19 -13.01 10.11
CA PRO A 306 -6.99 -12.57 11.24
C PRO A 306 -6.92 -13.56 12.41
N VAL A 307 -6.83 -13.02 13.62
CA VAL A 307 -6.93 -13.79 14.87
C VAL A 307 -8.39 -14.06 15.16
N ARG A 308 -8.72 -15.31 15.47
CA ARG A 308 -10.09 -15.74 15.73
C ARG A 308 -10.29 -15.99 17.23
N PHE A 309 -11.35 -15.42 17.78
CA PHE A 309 -11.85 -15.68 19.12
C PHE A 309 -13.26 -16.28 19.03
N SER A 310 -13.62 -17.18 19.93
CA SER A 310 -14.94 -17.84 19.94
C SER A 310 -15.45 -17.98 21.37
N SER A 311 -16.73 -17.68 21.58
CA SER A 311 -17.40 -17.83 22.88
C SER A 311 -17.63 -19.33 23.19
N ILE A 312 -16.83 -19.89 24.11
CA ILE A 312 -16.91 -21.24 24.73
C ILE A 312 -16.70 -22.47 23.81
N GLU A 313 -15.86 -23.39 24.31
CA GLU A 313 -15.66 -24.78 23.87
C GLU A 313 -16.97 -25.58 23.86
N GLY A 314 -17.62 -25.69 22.70
CA GLY A 314 -18.78 -26.55 22.53
C GLY A 314 -18.80 -27.15 21.14
N HIS A 315 -18.75 -28.48 21.08
CA HIS A 315 -19.10 -29.28 19.90
C HIS A 315 -20.54 -28.96 19.44
N ARG A 316 -20.75 -27.82 18.79
CA ARG A 316 -21.94 -27.51 18.03
C ARG A 316 -21.52 -27.28 16.59
N THR A 317 -21.83 -28.28 15.79
CA THR A 317 -21.69 -28.30 14.34
C THR A 317 -22.27 -27.04 13.71
N ASP A 318 -21.39 -26.15 13.23
CA ASP A 318 -21.41 -25.46 11.92
C ASP A 318 -22.71 -24.77 11.44
N ARG A 319 -23.68 -24.49 12.32
CA ARG A 319 -24.90 -23.77 11.95
C ARG A 319 -25.16 -22.64 12.94
N ASP A 320 -24.88 -21.42 12.47
CA ASP A 320 -25.34 -20.13 12.98
C ASP A 320 -24.51 -19.42 14.07
N MET A 321 -23.18 -19.60 14.13
CA MET A 321 -22.34 -18.64 14.86
C MET A 321 -22.32 -17.29 14.13
N ARG A 322 -22.68 -16.22 14.84
CA ARG A 322 -22.68 -14.86 14.29
C ARG A 322 -21.25 -14.32 14.29
N SER A 323 -20.73 -13.99 13.11
CA SER A 323 -19.37 -13.49 12.94
C SER A 323 -19.32 -11.95 13.01
N LEU A 324 -18.45 -11.45 13.88
CA LEU A 324 -18.11 -10.05 14.07
C LEU A 324 -16.65 -9.86 13.67
N GLU A 325 -16.37 -8.93 12.77
CA GLU A 325 -15.01 -8.58 12.35
C GLU A 325 -14.64 -7.22 12.94
N ILE A 326 -13.53 -7.16 13.66
CA ILE A 326 -12.91 -5.93 14.13
C ILE A 326 -11.57 -5.77 13.40
N ARG A 327 -11.49 -4.76 12.53
CA ARG A 327 -10.28 -4.46 11.77
C ARG A 327 -9.75 -3.09 12.15
N ILE A 328 -8.54 -3.06 12.71
CA ILE A 328 -7.82 -1.81 12.95
C ILE A 328 -7.25 -1.33 11.61
N LEU A 329 -7.58 -0.10 11.22
CA LEU A 329 -7.09 0.54 10.00
C LEU A 329 -5.80 1.33 10.25
N SER A 330 -5.73 1.99 11.42
CA SER A 330 -4.63 2.88 11.79
C SER A 330 -4.14 2.53 13.20
N PRO A 331 -2.83 2.30 13.42
CA PRO A 331 -2.29 1.99 14.75
C PRO A 331 -2.55 3.08 15.80
N ALA A 332 -2.89 4.30 15.36
CA ALA A 332 -3.32 5.39 16.23
C ALA A 332 -4.53 5.01 17.12
N PHE A 333 -5.33 4.03 16.69
CA PHE A 333 -6.40 3.49 17.51
C PHE A 333 -5.91 3.07 18.90
N PHE A 334 -4.81 2.32 19.01
CA PHE A 334 -4.36 1.78 20.30
C PHE A 334 -3.96 2.88 21.29
N SER A 335 -3.26 3.90 20.83
CA SER A 335 -2.85 5.03 21.68
C SER A 335 -4.03 5.94 22.07
N ARG A 336 -5.09 6.00 21.27
CA ARG A 336 -6.33 6.73 21.62
C ARG A 336 -7.26 5.90 22.51
N PHE A 337 -7.33 4.59 22.28
CA PHE A 337 -8.23 3.66 22.96
C PHE A 337 -8.11 3.77 24.50
N VAL A 338 -6.87 3.83 25.00
CA VAL A 338 -6.58 3.92 26.45
C VAL A 338 -7.05 5.22 27.13
N HIS A 339 -7.46 6.23 26.35
CA HIS A 339 -7.94 7.51 26.87
C HIS A 339 -9.47 7.61 26.94
N TYR A 340 -10.21 6.66 26.36
CA TYR A 340 -11.67 6.66 26.45
C TYR A 340 -12.13 6.11 27.80
N ALA A 341 -13.20 6.70 28.35
CA ALA A 341 -13.77 6.26 29.61
C ALA A 341 -14.59 4.97 29.47
N HIS A 342 -15.20 4.77 28.30
CA HIS A 342 -16.03 3.62 27.98
C HIS A 342 -15.63 3.03 26.63
N THR A 343 -15.67 1.70 26.51
CA THR A 343 -15.30 1.01 25.27
C THR A 343 -16.25 1.34 24.13
N SER A 344 -17.55 1.39 24.42
CA SER A 344 -18.58 1.84 23.46
C SER A 344 -18.27 3.23 22.88
N GLU A 345 -17.82 4.18 23.71
CA GLU A 345 -17.41 5.51 23.25
C GLU A 345 -16.22 5.43 22.28
N ALA A 346 -15.22 4.61 22.58
CA ALA A 346 -14.06 4.43 21.69
C ALA A 346 -14.47 3.92 20.31
N PHE A 347 -15.33 2.89 20.24
CA PHE A 347 -15.81 2.35 18.97
C PHE A 347 -16.69 3.33 18.18
N ASP A 348 -17.50 4.14 18.88
CA ASP A 348 -18.31 5.19 18.26
C ASP A 348 -17.43 6.30 17.65
N ARG A 349 -16.45 6.79 18.42
CA ARG A 349 -15.58 7.93 18.10
C ARG A 349 -14.45 7.60 17.13
N GLU A 350 -14.01 6.35 17.08
CA GLU A 350 -12.96 5.92 16.15
C GLU A 350 -13.52 5.19 14.92
N GLY A 351 -14.81 4.82 14.93
CA GLY A 351 -15.44 3.99 13.91
C GLY A 351 -16.85 4.44 13.52
N MET A 352 -17.87 3.90 14.21
CA MET A 352 -19.26 3.84 13.73
C MET A 352 -19.88 5.21 13.42
N PHE A 353 -19.77 6.18 14.33
CA PHE A 353 -20.39 7.50 14.19
C PHE A 353 -19.42 8.58 13.71
N THR A 354 -18.29 8.17 13.15
CA THR A 354 -17.24 9.06 12.65
C THR A 354 -17.23 9.07 11.13
N ASP A 355 -16.99 10.24 10.52
CA ASP A 355 -16.82 10.38 9.07
C ASP A 355 -15.77 9.36 8.60
N GLU A 356 -16.06 8.63 7.52
CA GLU A 356 -15.19 7.58 6.97
C GLU A 356 -13.74 8.03 6.78
N LYS A 357 -13.52 9.34 6.55
CA LYS A 357 -12.19 9.93 6.41
C LYS A 357 -11.37 9.94 7.69
N ASN A 358 -11.97 9.71 8.85
CA ASN A 358 -11.32 9.82 10.16
C ASN A 358 -11.39 8.51 10.96
N ARG A 359 -11.91 7.43 10.38
CA ARG A 359 -12.04 6.15 11.06
C ARG A 359 -10.66 5.49 11.21
N THR A 360 -10.35 5.02 12.42
CA THR A 360 -9.16 4.19 12.67
C THR A 360 -9.50 2.73 12.86
N ILE A 361 -10.77 2.39 12.94
CA ILE A 361 -11.30 1.03 13.13
C ILE A 361 -12.52 0.80 12.23
N LEU A 362 -12.65 -0.43 11.75
CA LEU A 362 -13.81 -0.94 11.03
C LEU A 362 -14.41 -2.08 11.87
N VAL A 363 -15.72 -2.07 12.02
CA VAL A 363 -16.47 -3.14 12.68
C VAL A 363 -17.51 -3.64 11.70
N SER A 364 -17.50 -4.94 11.37
CA SER A 364 -18.59 -5.56 10.60
C SER A 364 -19.79 -5.80 11.52
N ASN A 365 -21.00 -5.87 10.96
CA ASN A 365 -22.23 -6.16 11.71
C ASN A 365 -22.32 -5.40 13.07
N PRO A 366 -22.35 -4.05 13.07
CA PRO A 366 -22.28 -3.22 14.28
C PRO A 366 -23.29 -3.58 15.38
N GLU A 367 -24.42 -4.16 15.01
CA GLU A 367 -25.41 -4.69 15.94
C GLU A 367 -24.84 -5.76 16.89
N LEU A 368 -23.91 -6.59 16.43
CA LEU A 368 -23.26 -7.63 17.24
C LEU A 368 -22.27 -7.06 18.24
N LEU A 369 -21.70 -5.88 17.97
CA LEU A 369 -20.80 -5.21 18.90
C LEU A 369 -21.51 -4.90 20.22
N THR A 370 -22.80 -4.57 20.19
CA THR A 370 -23.55 -4.31 21.43
C THR A 370 -23.64 -5.55 22.33
N LEU A 371 -23.75 -6.74 21.75
CA LEU A 371 -23.76 -8.03 22.46
C LEU A 371 -22.38 -8.39 23.02
N LEU A 372 -21.33 -8.00 22.30
CA LEU A 372 -19.97 -8.15 22.79
C LEU A 372 -19.69 -7.23 23.99
N LEU A 373 -20.17 -5.98 23.93
CA LEU A 373 -19.93 -4.98 24.96
C LEU A 373 -20.88 -5.08 26.16
N THR A 374 -21.95 -5.88 26.12
CA THR A 374 -22.79 -6.10 27.31
C THR A 374 -22.04 -6.77 28.45
N SER A 375 -21.03 -7.59 28.16
CA SER A 375 -20.15 -8.20 29.18
C SER A 375 -19.30 -7.17 29.94
N GLU A 376 -19.12 -5.96 29.37
CA GLU A 376 -18.44 -4.83 30.03
C GLU A 376 -19.24 -4.32 31.26
N ARG A 377 -20.57 -4.52 31.31
CA ARG A 377 -21.39 -4.01 32.41
C ARG A 377 -21.22 -4.79 33.73
N ASP A 378 -20.59 -5.96 33.69
CA ASP A 378 -20.22 -6.74 34.87
C ASP A 378 -18.87 -6.33 35.50
N ILE A 379 -18.28 -5.21 35.05
CA ILE A 379 -17.06 -4.57 35.63
C ILE A 379 -17.32 -3.94 37.02
N SER A 380 -18.22 -4.51 37.82
CA SER A 380 -18.18 -4.35 39.27
C SER A 380 -16.90 -4.97 39.90
N PHE A 381 -16.17 -5.80 39.13
CA PHE A 381 -14.98 -6.51 39.60
C PHE A 381 -13.64 -5.74 39.46
N MET A 382 -13.53 -4.68 38.66
CA MET A 382 -12.30 -3.84 38.69
C MET A 382 -12.21 -2.95 39.94
N LYS A 383 -13.26 -2.91 40.78
CA LYS A 383 -13.25 -2.21 42.08
C LYS A 383 -12.75 -3.07 43.24
N THR A 384 -12.53 -4.37 43.08
CA THR A 384 -12.14 -5.28 44.17
C THR A 384 -10.65 -5.60 44.25
N CYS A 385 -9.83 -5.23 43.27
CA CYS A 385 -8.37 -5.27 43.41
C CYS A 385 -7.81 -3.90 43.84
N ARG A 386 -8.20 -3.44 45.03
CA ARG A 386 -7.31 -2.59 45.84
C ARG A 386 -6.33 -3.52 46.54
N THR A 387 -5.04 -3.27 46.32
CA THR A 387 -3.90 -3.89 46.99
C THR A 387 -4.05 -3.93 48.52
N PRO A 388 -3.34 -4.87 49.17
CA PRO A 388 -1.99 -4.58 49.67
C PRO A 388 -1.00 -5.62 49.10
N LEU A 389 0.11 -5.29 48.46
CA LEU A 389 1.33 -4.75 49.08
C LEU A 389 1.48 -5.19 50.55
N ASP A 390 1.72 -6.48 50.71
CA ASP A 390 2.80 -7.05 51.54
C ASP A 390 3.56 -8.08 50.71
#